data_AF-Q835D5-F1
#
_entry.id   AF-Q835D5-F1
#
_cell.length_a   1.000
_cell.length_b   1.000
_cell.length_c   1.000
_cell.angle_alpha   90.00
_cell.angle_beta   90.00
_cell.angle_gamma   90.00
#
_symmetry.space_group_name_H-M   'P 1'
#
loop_
_entity.id
_entity.type
_entity.pdbx_description
1 polymer ?
#
loop_
_entity_poly.entity_id
_entity_poly.type
_entity_poly.pdbx_seq_one_letter_code
_entity_poly.pdbx_strand_id
1 'polypeptide(L)'
;MSDYLDRIKKIMEIRPRAEALEVMEEAFKRGFKYVVRDCNSEYLSFFSLKPKKYMDLGSWGYVNENAQGALPSTVILKNTDITEISWRNKQPIIITEFLKYQKTGLEDELFRVEDQR
;
A
#
# COMPACT_ATOMS: atom_id res chain seq x y z
N MET A 1 9.77 7.49 -28.66
CA MET A 1 10.12 6.23 -27.95
C MET A 1 10.94 6.43 -26.66
N SER A 2 11.59 7.59 -26.44
CA SER A 2 12.37 7.88 -25.22
C SER A 2 11.51 8.07 -23.96
N ASP A 3 10.48 8.93 -24.01
CA ASP A 3 9.66 9.30 -22.84
C ASP A 3 8.99 8.14 -22.11
N TYR A 4 8.61 7.09 -22.84
CA TYR A 4 7.94 5.92 -22.25
C TYR A 4 8.90 5.08 -21.40
N LEU A 5 10.13 4.87 -21.89
CA LEU A 5 11.16 4.15 -21.15
C LEU A 5 11.66 4.94 -19.95
N ASP A 6 11.77 6.26 -20.07
CA ASP A 6 12.16 7.13 -18.95
C ASP A 6 11.06 7.17 -17.88
N ARG A 7 9.77 7.19 -18.26
CA ARG A 7 8.65 7.03 -17.32
C ARG A 7 8.67 5.68 -16.62
N ILE A 8 8.95 4.59 -17.34
CA ILE A 8 9.07 3.25 -16.74
C ILE A 8 10.23 3.19 -15.76
N LYS A 9 11.41 3.71 -16.12
CA LYS A 9 12.57 3.77 -15.22
C LYS A 9 12.25 4.53 -13.93
N LYS A 10 11.54 5.66 -14.04
CA LYS A 10 11.11 6.46 -12.88
C LYS A 10 10.13 5.73 -11.95
N ILE A 11 9.36 4.77 -12.48
CA ILE A 11 8.45 3.91 -11.69
C ILE A 11 9.24 2.81 -10.97
N MET A 12 10.39 2.38 -11.52
CA MET A 12 11.23 1.31 -10.98
C MET A 12 12.25 1.76 -9.93
N GLU A 13 12.46 3.07 -9.77
CA GLU A 13 13.36 3.62 -8.74
C GLU A 13 12.79 3.43 -7.33
N ILE A 14 13.66 3.04 -6.40
CA ILE A 14 13.32 2.98 -4.98
C ILE A 14 13.02 4.41 -4.51
N ARG A 15 11.81 4.61 -4.00
CA ARG A 15 11.37 5.90 -3.49
C ARG A 15 11.61 5.98 -1.99
N PRO A 16 12.25 7.05 -1.49
CA PRO A 16 12.43 7.25 -0.07
C PRO A 16 11.06 7.45 0.61
N ARG A 17 11.03 7.28 1.93
CA ARG A 17 9.81 7.40 2.74
C ARG A 17 8.98 8.67 2.45
N ALA A 18 9.61 9.84 2.30
CA ALA A 18 8.87 11.09 2.05
C ALA A 18 8.09 11.04 0.71
N GLU A 19 8.76 10.66 -0.37
CA GLU A 19 8.13 10.49 -1.70
C GLU A 19 7.07 9.38 -1.69
N ALA A 20 7.30 8.32 -0.90
CA ALA A 20 6.34 7.24 -0.72
C ALA A 20 5.01 7.73 -0.14
N LEU A 21 5.08 8.63 0.85
CA LEU A 21 3.89 9.23 1.47
C LEU A 21 3.17 10.17 0.51
N GLU A 22 3.90 10.95 -0.30
CA GLU A 22 3.31 11.80 -1.35
C GLU A 22 2.54 10.97 -2.38
N VAL A 23 3.15 9.89 -2.89
CA VAL A 23 2.49 8.97 -3.84
C VAL A 23 1.25 8.31 -3.21
N MET A 24 1.32 7.98 -1.92
CA MET A 24 0.18 7.43 -1.20
C MET A 24 -0.97 8.45 -1.05
N GLU A 25 -0.66 9.73 -0.82
CA GLU A 25 -1.66 10.82 -0.84
C GLU A 25 -2.29 10.98 -2.23
N GLU A 26 -1.51 10.91 -3.30
CA GLU A 26 -2.02 10.95 -4.67
C GLU A 26 -2.91 9.75 -5.00
N ALA A 27 -2.51 8.55 -4.57
CA ALA A 27 -3.31 7.34 -4.72
C ALA A 27 -4.66 7.49 -4.00
N PHE A 28 -4.65 8.05 -2.79
CA PHE A 28 -5.89 8.32 -2.05
C PHE A 28 -6.82 9.27 -2.82
N LYS A 29 -6.29 10.39 -3.34
CA LYS A 29 -7.06 11.34 -4.16
C LYS A 29 -7.65 10.69 -5.42
N ARG A 30 -7.01 9.65 -5.96
CA ARG A 30 -7.48 8.87 -7.11
C ARG A 30 -8.54 7.80 -6.77
N GLY A 31 -8.87 7.63 -5.49
CA GLY A 31 -9.90 6.71 -5.02
C GLY A 31 -9.38 5.37 -4.49
N PHE A 32 -8.06 5.19 -4.36
CA PHE A 32 -7.49 4.07 -3.61
C PHE A 32 -7.70 4.27 -2.11
N LYS A 33 -7.93 3.17 -1.38
CA LYS A 33 -8.26 3.21 0.05
C LYS A 33 -7.29 2.40 0.89
N TYR A 34 -6.72 1.35 0.32
CA TYR A 34 -5.89 0.38 1.01
C TYR A 34 -4.51 0.29 0.38
N VAL A 35 -3.52 0.01 1.21
CA VAL A 35 -2.14 -0.30 0.82
C VAL A 35 -1.67 -1.56 1.51
N VAL A 36 -0.93 -2.39 0.79
CA VAL A 36 -0.39 -3.67 1.26
C VAL A 36 0.98 -3.92 0.66
N ARG A 37 1.68 -4.92 1.21
CA ARG A 37 2.91 -5.46 0.66
C ARG A 37 2.80 -6.98 0.56
N ASP A 38 3.11 -7.50 -0.61
CA ASP A 38 3.14 -8.93 -0.89
C ASP A 38 4.34 -9.61 -0.19
N CYS A 39 4.30 -10.94 -0.11
CA CYS A 39 5.36 -11.71 0.52
C CYS A 39 6.70 -11.46 -0.18
N ASN A 40 7.74 -11.09 0.59
CA ASN A 40 9.09 -10.79 0.10
C ASN A 40 9.16 -9.73 -1.02
N SER A 41 8.16 -8.85 -1.11
CA SER A 41 8.07 -7.83 -2.15
C SER A 41 8.64 -6.49 -1.67
N GLU A 42 9.41 -5.81 -2.51
CA GLU A 42 9.91 -4.44 -2.27
C GLU A 42 8.87 -3.36 -2.64
N TYR A 43 7.68 -3.81 -2.99
CA TYR A 43 6.67 -3.01 -3.67
C TYR A 43 5.43 -2.84 -2.81
N LEU A 44 4.88 -1.63 -2.81
CA LEU A 44 3.59 -1.33 -2.20
C LEU A 44 2.49 -1.36 -3.26
N SER A 45 1.43 -2.12 -2.99
CA SER A 45 0.28 -2.28 -3.87
C SER A 45 -0.93 -1.56 -3.30
N PHE A 46 -1.66 -0.83 -4.16
CA PHE A 46 -2.82 -0.02 -3.77
C PHE A 46 -4.13 -0.61 -4.28
N PHE A 47 -5.16 -0.59 -3.44
CA PHE A 47 -6.48 -1.15 -3.74
C PHE A 47 -7.60 -0.16 -3.39
N SER A 48 -8.62 -0.05 -4.24
CA SER A 48 -9.80 0.82 -4.03
C SER A 48 -10.87 0.15 -3.16
N LEU A 49 -10.95 -1.17 -3.23
CA LEU A 49 -11.77 -2.04 -2.37
C LEU A 49 -10.86 -2.83 -1.42
N LYS A 50 -11.42 -3.36 -0.33
CA LYS A 50 -10.65 -4.11 0.66
C LYS A 50 -10.07 -5.40 0.02
N PRO A 51 -8.74 -5.53 -0.12
CA PRO A 51 -8.16 -6.75 -0.68
C PRO A 51 -8.20 -7.91 0.34
N LYS A 52 -8.12 -9.13 -0.18
CA LYS A 52 -7.93 -10.37 0.57
C LYS A 52 -6.48 -10.84 0.40
N LYS A 53 -5.96 -11.45 1.45
CA LYS A 53 -4.66 -12.10 1.47
C LYS A 53 -4.78 -13.55 1.00
N TYR A 54 -4.03 -13.91 -0.03
CA TYR A 54 -3.98 -15.26 -0.61
C TYR A 54 -2.66 -15.92 -0.19
N MET A 55 -2.73 -16.77 0.84
CA MET A 55 -1.56 -17.36 1.48
C MET A 55 -0.82 -18.35 0.58
N ASP A 56 -1.56 -19.03 -0.29
CA ASP A 56 -1.08 -19.95 -1.33
C ASP A 56 -0.28 -19.24 -2.41
N LEU A 57 -0.64 -17.99 -2.73
CA LEU A 57 0.02 -17.18 -3.75
C LEU A 57 1.06 -16.21 -3.17
N GLY A 58 1.07 -16.01 -1.85
CA GLY A 58 1.94 -15.03 -1.21
C GLY A 58 1.59 -13.58 -1.58
N SER A 59 0.35 -13.31 -1.98
CA SER A 59 -0.09 -12.02 -2.52
C SER A 59 -1.39 -11.52 -1.93
N TRP A 60 -1.67 -10.24 -2.12
CA TRP A 60 -2.96 -9.61 -1.88
C TRP A 60 -3.68 -9.34 -3.20
N GLY A 61 -5.00 -9.50 -3.21
CA GLY A 61 -5.81 -9.24 -4.40
C GLY A 61 -7.26 -8.97 -4.07
N TYR A 62 -8.05 -8.55 -5.06
CA TYR A 62 -9.49 -8.46 -4.86
C TYR A 62 -10.11 -9.85 -4.72
N VAL A 63 -11.22 -9.94 -4.00
CA VAL A 63 -12.09 -11.14 -4.02
C VAL A 63 -12.86 -11.21 -5.33
N ASN A 64 -13.30 -10.04 -5.82
CA ASN A 64 -13.93 -9.89 -7.12
C ASN A 64 -13.36 -8.63 -7.79
N GLU A 65 -12.54 -8.81 -8.80
CA GLU A 65 -11.90 -7.73 -9.56
C GLU A 65 -12.90 -6.92 -10.40
N ASN A 66 -14.07 -7.49 -10.69
CA ASN A 66 -15.15 -6.85 -11.45
C ASN A 66 -16.21 -6.21 -10.55
N ALA A 67 -15.98 -6.15 -9.23
CA ALA A 67 -16.90 -5.50 -8.32
C ALA A 67 -17.04 -4.01 -8.66
N GLN A 68 -18.24 -3.47 -8.52
CA GLN A 68 -18.48 -2.04 -8.74
C GLN A 68 -17.57 -1.20 -7.83
N GLY A 69 -16.79 -0.29 -8.43
CA GLY A 69 -15.81 0.54 -7.72
C GLY A 69 -14.42 -0.10 -7.54
N ALA A 70 -14.19 -1.31 -8.07
CA ALA A 70 -12.85 -1.85 -8.21
C ALA A 70 -12.09 -1.04 -9.28
N LEU A 71 -10.99 -0.42 -8.85
CA LEU A 71 -10.01 0.18 -9.76
C LEU A 71 -8.94 -0.87 -10.04
N PRO A 72 -8.38 -0.92 -11.27
CA PRO A 72 -7.22 -1.75 -11.57
C PRO A 72 -6.13 -1.51 -10.52
N SER A 73 -5.61 -2.58 -9.91
CA SER A 73 -4.52 -2.48 -8.96
C SER A 73 -3.36 -1.81 -9.67
N THR A 74 -3.07 -0.56 -9.32
CA THR A 74 -2.06 0.21 -10.04
C THR A 74 -0.73 0.01 -9.36
N VAL A 75 0.23 -0.42 -10.17
CA VAL A 75 1.62 -0.59 -9.84
C VAL A 75 2.24 0.76 -9.43
N ILE A 76 3.10 0.87 -8.45
CA ILE A 76 3.50 0.01 -7.33
C ILE A 76 4.78 0.70 -6.87
N LEU A 77 4.69 1.37 -5.73
CA LEU A 77 5.82 2.16 -5.27
C LEU A 77 6.90 1.19 -4.77
N LYS A 78 8.07 1.17 -5.43
CA LYS A 78 9.23 0.47 -4.88
C LYS A 78 9.70 1.24 -3.65
N ASN A 79 9.57 0.66 -2.47
CA ASN A 79 9.97 1.29 -1.22
C ASN A 79 10.32 0.19 -0.21
N THR A 80 11.47 0.33 0.43
CA THR A 80 11.97 -0.57 1.47
C THR A 80 11.94 0.06 2.86
N ASP A 81 11.72 1.38 2.95
CA ASP A 81 11.84 2.16 4.19
C ASP A 81 10.57 2.09 5.06
N ILE A 82 9.39 1.96 4.45
CA ILE A 82 8.13 1.79 5.17
C ILE A 82 8.01 0.32 5.53
N THR A 83 8.37 -0.03 6.76
CA THR A 83 8.38 -1.40 7.27
C THR A 83 7.05 -1.78 7.96
N GLU A 84 6.26 -0.79 8.35
CA GLU A 84 4.95 -0.97 9.01
C GLU A 84 3.91 -1.61 8.09
N ILE A 85 4.07 -1.41 6.78
CA ILE A 85 3.29 -2.09 5.73
C ILE A 85 4.09 -3.33 5.29
N SER A 86 3.67 -4.48 5.77
CA SER A 86 4.39 -5.74 5.56
C SER A 86 3.44 -6.91 5.29
N TRP A 87 3.98 -7.97 4.70
CA TRP A 87 3.28 -9.24 4.59
C TRP A 87 2.84 -9.80 5.94
N ARG A 88 3.42 -9.41 7.07
CA ARG A 88 3.01 -9.92 8.39
C ARG A 88 1.69 -9.32 8.87
N ASN A 89 1.23 -8.21 8.32
CA ASN A 89 -0.06 -7.63 8.70
C ASN A 89 -1.20 -8.64 8.41
N LYS A 90 -2.11 -8.78 9.39
CA LYS A 90 -3.33 -9.62 9.26
C LYS A 90 -4.38 -8.96 8.36
N GLN A 91 -4.35 -7.63 8.27
CA GLN A 91 -5.32 -6.80 7.55
C GLN A 91 -4.58 -5.83 6.62
N PRO A 92 -5.23 -5.38 5.53
CA PRO A 92 -4.67 -4.33 4.69
C PRO A 92 -4.70 -2.99 5.43
N ILE A 93 -3.70 -2.14 5.18
CA ILE A 93 -3.59 -0.84 5.85
C ILE A 93 -4.49 0.17 5.14
N ILE A 94 -5.25 0.95 5.91
CA ILE A 94 -6.06 2.05 5.39
C ILE A 94 -5.14 3.25 5.17
N ILE A 95 -5.10 3.77 3.95
CA ILE A 95 -4.19 4.85 3.54
C ILE A 95 -4.34 6.08 4.42
N THR A 96 -5.58 6.53 4.68
CA THR A 96 -5.84 7.75 5.46
C THR A 96 -5.39 7.64 6.91
N GLU A 97 -5.58 6.46 7.51
CA GLU A 97 -5.17 6.20 8.89
C GLU A 97 -3.65 6.17 8.99
N PHE A 98 -3.00 5.49 8.04
CA PHE A 98 -1.54 5.46 7.95
C PHE A 98 -0.96 6.86 7.77
N LEU A 99 -1.45 7.64 6.81
CA LEU A 99 -0.98 9.01 6.58
C LEU A 99 -1.20 9.92 7.80
N LYS A 100 -2.31 9.77 8.51
CA LYS A 100 -2.56 10.51 9.75
C LYS A 100 -1.52 10.17 10.81
N TYR A 101 -1.28 8.88 11.04
CA TYR A 101 -0.27 8.39 11.98
C TYR A 101 1.13 8.95 11.68
N GLN A 102 1.52 8.96 10.40
CA GLN A 102 2.81 9.50 9.96
C GLN A 102 2.95 11.01 10.22
N LYS A 103 1.85 11.77 10.12
CA LYS A 103 1.84 13.22 10.38
C LYS A 103 1.82 13.56 11.87
N THR A 104 1.21 12.71 12.70
CA THR A 104 1.09 12.95 14.13
C THR A 104 2.28 12.46 14.95
N GLY A 105 3.20 11.67 14.37
CA GLY A 105 4.38 11.13 15.06
C GLY A 105 4.03 10.21 16.23
N LEU A 106 2.81 9.67 16.25
CA LEU A 106 2.26 8.89 17.36
C LEU A 106 2.54 7.41 17.14
N GLU A 107 3.78 6.98 17.35
CA GLU A 107 4.18 5.57 17.20
C GLU A 107 3.40 4.59 18.12
N ASP A 108 2.70 5.10 19.13
CA ASP A 108 2.18 4.32 20.25
C ASP A 108 0.71 3.85 20.17
N GLU A 109 -0.09 4.28 19.18
CA GLU A 109 -1.55 4.05 19.22
C GLU A 109 -2.10 2.93 18.32
N LEU A 110 -1.34 2.41 17.35
CA LEU A 110 -1.89 1.48 16.35
C LEU A 110 -1.90 -0.01 16.77
N PHE A 111 -1.27 -0.37 17.89
CA PHE A 111 -1.16 -1.75 18.36
C PHE A 111 -1.88 -2.08 19.68
N ARG A 112 -2.64 -1.15 20.26
CA ARG A 112 -3.44 -1.42 21.47
C ARG A 112 -4.87 -1.86 21.15
N VAL A 113 -5.02 -2.94 20.38
CA VAL A 113 -6.28 -3.69 20.36
C VAL A 113 -5.97 -5.18 20.35
N GLU A 114 -5.46 -5.70 21.46
CA GLU A 114 -5.56 -7.10 21.92
C GLU A 114 -4.83 -7.19 23.26
N ASP A 115 -5.45 -6.69 24.33
CA ASP A 115 -5.25 -7.16 25.71
C ASP A 115 -6.22 -6.46 26.68
N GLN A 116 -7.52 -6.65 26.44
CA GLN A 116 -8.53 -6.50 27.50
C GLN A 116 -9.64 -7.55 27.30
N ARG A 117 -9.36 -8.78 27.74
CA ARG A 117 -10.19 -9.68 28.55
C ARG A 117 -9.94 -11.15 28.25
#